data_AF-A0A9J6QUY4-F1
#
_entry.id   AF-A0A9J6QUY4-F1
#
_cell.length_a   1.000
_cell.length_b   1.000
_cell.length_c   1.000
_cell.angle_alpha   90.00
_cell.angle_beta   90.00
_cell.angle_gamma   90.00
#
_symmetry.space_group_name_H-M   'P 1'
#
loop_
_entity.id
_entity.type
_entity.pdbx_description
1 polymer ?
#
loop_
_entity_poly.entity_id
_entity_poly.type
_entity_poly.pdbx_seq_one_letter_code
_entity_poly.pdbx_strand_id
1 'polypeptide(L)'
;MQLGITIPMERFFKMKKPPYGKKADDLFCWELHVIMLQGRPSLIGVNCGTRFSFVLCGIGPQDRDRLELLAEREICDSFLEAGLTEGEIEAYLDMAGAMEVTKTHGRSQVAYLNKAVELVLWNDIAVDGASARQPILNDILNRTPTKCTGDSELERPVDRLLEKLENL
;
A
#
# COMPACT_ATOMS: atom_id res chain seq x y z
N MET A 1 11.03 -7.04 2.40
CA MET A 1 9.61 -6.69 2.30
C MET A 1 9.04 -7.36 1.05
N GLN A 2 7.79 -7.86 1.07
CA GLN A 2 7.18 -8.44 -0.14
C GLN A 2 6.14 -7.50 -0.76
N LEU A 3 6.32 -7.17 -2.04
CA LEU A 3 5.41 -6.33 -2.82
C LEU A 3 4.60 -7.22 -3.77
N GLY A 4 3.42 -7.64 -3.33
CA GLY A 4 2.47 -8.41 -4.11
C GLY A 4 1.85 -7.55 -5.20
N ILE A 5 2.15 -7.83 -6.46
CA ILE A 5 1.55 -7.08 -7.58
C ILE A 5 0.36 -7.84 -8.16
N THR A 6 -0.68 -7.09 -8.47
CA THR A 6 -1.88 -7.61 -9.14
C THR A 6 -1.67 -7.81 -10.65
N ILE A 7 -2.50 -8.66 -11.28
CA ILE A 7 -2.45 -8.87 -12.75
C ILE A 7 -2.58 -7.56 -13.56
N PRO A 8 -3.46 -6.60 -13.21
CA PRO A 8 -3.50 -5.31 -13.91
C PRO A 8 -2.19 -4.54 -13.81
N MET A 9 -1.50 -4.59 -12.66
CA MET A 9 -0.18 -3.98 -12.48
C MET A 9 0.89 -4.67 -13.34
N GLU A 10 0.89 -6.01 -13.37
CA GLU A 10 1.77 -6.79 -14.25
C GLU A 10 1.61 -6.36 -15.71
N ARG A 11 0.37 -6.18 -16.17
CA ARG A 11 0.04 -5.77 -17.54
C ARG A 11 0.45 -4.32 -17.81
N PHE A 12 0.19 -3.40 -16.88
CA PHE A 12 0.53 -1.99 -17.00
C PHE A 12 2.03 -1.79 -17.23
N PHE A 13 2.86 -2.47 -16.44
CA PHE A 13 4.32 -2.41 -16.57
C PHE A 13 4.91 -3.43 -17.56
N LYS A 14 4.09 -4.28 -18.18
CA LYS A 14 4.54 -5.39 -19.06
C LYS A 14 5.57 -6.30 -18.37
N MET A 15 5.36 -6.56 -17.08
CA MET A 15 6.23 -7.41 -16.27
C MET A 15 6.02 -8.89 -16.61
N LYS A 16 7.07 -9.70 -16.40
CA LYS A 16 6.90 -11.15 -16.34
C LYS A 16 6.13 -11.49 -15.07
N LYS A 17 5.38 -12.59 -15.11
CA LYS A 17 4.67 -13.10 -13.93
C LYS A 17 5.66 -13.23 -12.76
N PRO A 18 5.42 -12.57 -11.62
CA PRO A 18 6.32 -12.63 -10.48
C PRO A 18 6.27 -14.01 -9.82
N PRO A 19 7.30 -14.38 -9.02
CA PRO A 19 7.27 -15.59 -8.22
C PRO A 19 6.20 -15.52 -7.12
N TYR A 20 5.87 -16.65 -6.52
CA TYR A 20 5.09 -16.63 -5.28
C TYR A 20 5.94 -16.01 -4.16
N GLY A 21 5.28 -15.28 -3.25
CA GLY A 21 5.90 -14.82 -2.01
C GLY A 21 6.37 -15.97 -1.13
N LYS A 22 7.22 -15.64 -0.16
CA LYS A 22 7.66 -16.56 0.89
C LYS A 22 6.65 -16.46 2.03
N LYS A 23 6.70 -17.38 2.99
CA LYS A 23 5.95 -17.20 4.23
C LYS A 23 6.61 -16.05 5.01
N ALA A 24 5.99 -14.88 4.99
CA ALA A 24 6.39 -13.69 5.72
C ALA A 24 5.26 -13.24 6.65
N ASP A 25 5.58 -12.39 7.62
CA ASP A 25 4.55 -11.71 8.40
C ASP A 25 3.77 -10.76 7.49
N ASP A 26 2.44 -10.73 7.66
CA ASP A 26 1.55 -9.87 6.89
C ASP A 26 1.89 -8.38 7.07
N LEU A 27 2.50 -7.98 8.20
CA LEU A 27 2.96 -6.61 8.43
C LEU A 27 4.05 -6.16 7.45
N PHE A 28 4.84 -7.10 6.91
CA PHE A 28 5.91 -6.83 5.94
C PHE A 28 5.52 -7.19 4.50
N CYS A 29 4.23 -7.42 4.26
CA CYS A 29 3.65 -7.69 2.96
C CYS A 29 2.74 -6.54 2.53
N TRP A 30 2.86 -6.10 1.29
CA TRP A 30 2.03 -5.06 0.69
C TRP A 30 1.41 -5.57 -0.62
N GLU A 31 0.16 -5.20 -0.88
CA GLU A 31 -0.50 -5.40 -2.16
C GLU A 31 -0.47 -4.11 -2.97
N LEU A 32 0.08 -4.17 -4.18
CA LEU A 32 0.20 -3.05 -5.09
C LEU A 32 -0.70 -3.22 -6.31
N HIS A 33 -1.40 -2.13 -6.64
CA HIS A 33 -2.31 -2.09 -7.77
C HIS A 33 -2.24 -0.75 -8.50
N VAL A 34 -2.62 -0.78 -9.77
CA VAL A 34 -2.75 0.41 -10.60
C VAL A 34 -4.23 0.72 -10.78
N ILE A 35 -4.62 1.96 -10.48
CA ILE A 35 -5.97 2.48 -10.68
C ILE A 35 -5.92 3.72 -11.57
N MET A 36 -7.06 4.08 -12.15
CA MET A 36 -7.21 5.36 -12.85
C MET A 36 -7.89 6.35 -11.91
N LEU A 37 -7.16 7.38 -11.51
CA LEU A 37 -7.64 8.40 -10.58
C LEU A 37 -7.65 9.75 -11.30
N GLN A 38 -8.83 10.31 -11.52
CA GLN A 38 -9.04 11.51 -12.35
C GLN A 38 -8.32 11.43 -13.72
N GLY A 39 -8.36 10.26 -14.37
CA GLY A 39 -7.71 10.04 -15.67
C GLY A 39 -6.20 9.84 -15.63
N ARG A 40 -5.56 9.83 -14.45
CA ARG A 40 -4.13 9.55 -14.27
C ARG A 40 -3.93 8.13 -13.72
N PRO A 41 -3.05 7.30 -14.33
CA PRO A 41 -2.65 6.05 -13.71
C PRO A 41 -1.96 6.32 -12.38
N SER A 42 -2.39 5.62 -11.34
CA SER A 42 -1.98 5.87 -9.96
C SER A 42 -1.69 4.54 -9.26
N LEU A 43 -0.61 4.51 -8.50
CA LEU A 43 -0.26 3.40 -7.63
C LEU A 43 -1.08 3.49 -6.35
N ILE A 44 -1.72 2.40 -5.96
CA ILE A 44 -2.23 2.21 -4.61
C ILE A 44 -1.48 1.03 -3.97
N GLY A 45 -1.01 1.22 -2.75
CA GLY A 45 -0.44 0.16 -1.92
C GLY A 45 -1.29 -0.06 -0.69
N VAL A 46 -1.47 -1.31 -0.29
CA VAL A 46 -2.24 -1.70 0.91
C VAL A 46 -1.46 -2.74 1.71
N ASN A 47 -1.15 -2.45 2.97
CA ASN A 47 -0.47 -3.37 3.87
C ASN A 47 -1.36 -4.57 4.21
N CYS A 48 -0.80 -5.78 4.18
CA CYS A 48 -1.52 -7.02 4.45
C CYS A 48 -1.84 -7.20 5.94
N GLY A 49 -1.03 -6.66 6.85
CA GLY A 49 -1.24 -6.81 8.30
C GLY A 49 -2.21 -5.78 8.87
N THR A 50 -2.22 -4.57 8.32
CA THR A 50 -2.89 -3.41 8.94
C THR A 50 -3.93 -2.77 8.05
N ARG A 51 -3.99 -3.11 6.75
CA ARG A 51 -4.74 -2.37 5.71
C ARG A 51 -4.30 -0.92 5.52
N PHE A 52 -3.21 -0.50 6.17
CA PHE A 52 -2.68 0.84 5.97
C PHE A 52 -2.33 1.02 4.50
N SER A 53 -2.71 2.15 3.94
CA SER A 53 -2.75 2.36 2.50
C SER A 53 -2.11 3.68 2.11
N PHE A 54 -1.55 3.72 0.90
CA PHE A 54 -1.07 4.95 0.28
C PHE A 54 -1.51 5.03 -1.18
N VAL A 55 -1.57 6.25 -1.72
CA VAL A 55 -1.84 6.54 -3.13
C VAL A 55 -0.78 7.49 -3.70
N LEU A 56 -0.20 7.09 -4.82
CA LEU A 56 0.74 7.90 -5.60
C LEU A 56 0.22 8.07 -7.03
N CYS A 57 -0.17 9.31 -7.37
CA CYS A 57 -0.69 9.67 -8.68
C CYS A 57 0.42 9.83 -9.74
N GLY A 58 0.05 9.57 -10.99
CA GLY A 58 0.89 9.92 -12.14
C GLY A 58 2.02 8.95 -12.45
N ILE A 59 1.89 7.69 -12.03
CA ILE A 59 2.82 6.64 -12.45
C ILE A 59 2.67 6.36 -13.95
N GLY A 60 3.75 6.02 -14.62
CA GLY A 60 3.76 5.64 -16.03
C GLY A 60 4.61 4.40 -16.31
N PRO A 61 4.55 3.82 -17.51
CA PRO A 61 5.33 2.63 -17.87
C PRO A 61 6.84 2.76 -17.63
N GLN A 62 7.38 3.99 -17.67
CA GLN A 62 8.78 4.31 -17.39
C GLN A 62 9.19 4.05 -15.93
N ASP A 63 8.23 4.00 -15.01
CA ASP A 63 8.49 3.82 -13.57
C ASP A 63 8.64 2.35 -13.17
N ARG A 64 8.52 1.43 -14.15
CA ARG A 64 8.62 -0.02 -13.94
C ARG A 64 9.84 -0.41 -13.10
N ASP A 65 11.01 0.05 -13.48
CA ASP A 65 12.28 -0.34 -12.84
C ASP A 65 12.52 0.42 -11.52
N ARG A 66 11.59 1.31 -11.17
CA ARG A 66 11.60 2.12 -9.94
C ARG A 66 10.46 1.77 -9.00
N LEU A 67 9.66 0.74 -9.30
CA LEU A 67 8.47 0.40 -8.53
C LEU A 67 8.77 0.18 -7.04
N GLU A 68 9.82 -0.58 -6.73
CA GLU A 68 10.26 -0.84 -5.35
C GLU A 68 10.63 0.46 -4.64
N LEU A 69 11.44 1.31 -5.29
CA LEU A 69 11.83 2.62 -4.75
C LEU A 69 10.63 3.57 -4.54
N LEU A 70 9.66 3.57 -5.46
CA LEU A 70 8.45 4.38 -5.33
C LEU A 70 7.59 3.88 -4.17
N ALA A 71 7.39 2.57 -4.05
CA ALA A 71 6.64 1.99 -2.95
C ALA A 71 7.32 2.28 -1.60
N GLU A 72 8.64 2.09 -1.49
CA GLU A 72 9.40 2.37 -0.28
C GLU A 72 9.24 3.82 0.18
N ARG A 73 9.44 4.77 -0.73
CA ARG A 73 9.32 6.20 -0.42
C ARG A 73 7.93 6.56 0.05
N GLU A 74 6.89 6.08 -0.65
CA GLU A 74 5.52 6.38 -0.28
C GLU A 74 5.10 5.70 1.03
N ILE A 75 5.61 4.52 1.34
CA ILE A 75 5.44 3.88 2.65
C ILE A 75 6.04 4.77 3.74
N CYS A 76 7.31 5.18 3.59
CA CYS A 76 8.00 6.02 4.57
C CYS A 76 7.29 7.36 4.76
N ASP A 77 6.96 8.03 3.66
CA ASP A 77 6.28 9.31 3.67
C ASP A 77 4.89 9.22 4.32
N SER A 78 4.12 8.16 4.00
CA SER A 78 2.81 7.94 4.61
C SER A 78 2.91 7.56 6.09
N PHE A 79 3.98 6.88 6.50
CA PHE A 79 4.25 6.58 7.91
C PHE A 79 4.60 7.85 8.69
N LEU A 80 5.42 8.74 8.13
CA LEU A 80 5.68 10.06 8.72
C LEU A 80 4.38 10.87 8.87
N GLU A 81 3.53 10.88 7.85
CA GLU A 81 2.20 11.52 7.89
C GLU A 81 1.28 10.92 8.95
N ALA A 82 1.42 9.61 9.24
CA ALA A 82 0.70 8.92 10.29
C ALA A 82 1.24 9.18 11.71
N GLY A 83 2.40 9.84 11.82
CA GLY A 83 3.00 10.24 13.10
C GLY A 83 4.14 9.35 13.59
N LEU A 84 4.64 8.42 12.76
CA LEU A 84 5.86 7.67 13.10
C LEU A 84 7.09 8.58 13.00
N THR A 85 8.08 8.28 13.80
CA THR A 85 9.42 8.88 13.75
C THR A 85 10.29 8.20 12.70
N GLU A 86 11.34 8.90 12.24
CA GLU A 86 12.31 8.32 11.30
C GLU A 86 12.96 7.03 11.85
N GLY A 87 13.22 6.97 13.16
CA GLY A 87 13.80 5.78 13.81
C GLY A 87 12.86 4.58 13.82
N GLU A 88 11.54 4.79 14.01
CA GLU A 88 10.55 3.72 13.91
C GLU A 88 10.42 3.20 12.47
N ILE A 89 10.51 4.10 11.48
CA ILE A 89 10.48 3.74 10.07
C ILE A 89 11.74 2.94 9.68
N GLU A 90 12.93 3.37 10.13
CA GLU A 90 14.18 2.66 9.90
C GLU A 90 14.11 1.25 10.50
N ALA A 91 13.65 1.11 11.76
CA ALA A 91 13.46 -0.18 12.40
C ALA A 91 12.48 -1.08 11.63
N TYR A 92 11.36 -0.53 11.15
CA TYR A 92 10.41 -1.26 10.31
C TYR A 92 11.06 -1.76 9.01
N LEU A 93 11.83 -0.92 8.31
CA LEU A 93 12.50 -1.29 7.07
C LEU A 93 13.57 -2.36 7.28
N ASP A 94 14.36 -2.24 8.35
CA ASP A 94 15.39 -3.23 8.72
C ASP A 94 14.77 -4.61 8.98
N MET A 95 13.67 -4.66 9.73
CA MET A 95 12.94 -5.89 9.98
C MET A 95 12.28 -6.45 8.72
N ALA A 96 11.72 -5.58 7.88
CA ALA A 96 11.11 -5.99 6.63
C ALA A 96 12.15 -6.58 5.66
N GLY A 97 13.39 -6.07 5.70
CA GLY A 97 14.48 -6.43 4.80
C GLY A 97 14.24 -5.99 3.35
N ALA A 98 15.15 -6.38 2.46
CA ALA A 98 15.13 -5.99 1.04
C ALA A 98 13.78 -6.25 0.35
N MET A 99 13.36 -5.32 -0.50
CA MET A 99 12.10 -5.44 -1.24
C MET A 99 12.20 -6.51 -2.34
N GLU A 100 11.15 -7.31 -2.48
CA GLU A 100 11.00 -8.30 -3.53
C GLU A 100 9.59 -8.22 -4.12
N VAL A 101 9.48 -8.07 -5.45
CA VAL A 101 8.19 -8.17 -6.16
C VAL A 101 7.72 -9.63 -6.22
N THR A 102 6.49 -9.86 -5.78
CA THR A 102 5.85 -11.18 -5.67
C THR A 102 4.45 -11.17 -6.31
N LYS A 103 3.84 -12.34 -6.43
CA LYS A 103 2.38 -12.44 -6.59
C LYS A 103 1.68 -11.97 -5.32
N THR A 104 0.45 -11.51 -5.48
CA THR A 104 -0.44 -11.19 -4.35
C THR A 104 -0.51 -12.33 -3.32
N HIS A 105 -0.61 -11.96 -2.04
CA HIS A 105 -0.50 -12.85 -0.87
C HIS A 105 -1.83 -13.56 -0.54
N GLY A 106 -2.71 -13.72 -1.53
CA GLY A 106 -3.92 -14.53 -1.43
C GLY A 106 -5.21 -13.77 -1.73
N ARG A 107 -6.31 -14.52 -1.85
CA ARG A 107 -7.61 -13.98 -2.27
C ARG A 107 -8.18 -12.96 -1.29
N SER A 108 -8.03 -13.19 0.01
CA SER A 108 -8.48 -12.25 1.04
C SER A 108 -7.74 -10.92 0.93
N GLN A 109 -6.41 -10.96 0.73
CA GLN A 109 -5.58 -9.77 0.58
C GLN A 109 -6.02 -8.92 -0.63
N VAL A 110 -6.31 -9.57 -1.75
CA VAL A 110 -6.87 -8.91 -2.95
C VAL A 110 -8.27 -8.33 -2.69
N ALA A 111 -9.13 -9.02 -1.93
CA ALA A 111 -10.45 -8.51 -1.59
C ALA A 111 -10.38 -7.22 -0.75
N TYR A 112 -9.44 -7.14 0.19
CA TYR A 112 -9.21 -5.91 0.98
C TYR A 112 -8.60 -4.79 0.15
N LEU A 113 -7.63 -5.10 -0.73
CA LEU A 113 -7.12 -4.14 -1.71
C LEU A 113 -8.26 -3.55 -2.54
N ASN A 114 -9.17 -4.38 -3.06
CA ASN A 114 -10.32 -3.91 -3.83
C ASN A 114 -11.23 -2.98 -3.00
N LYS A 115 -11.38 -3.21 -1.69
CA LYS A 115 -12.13 -2.32 -0.79
C LYS A 115 -11.44 -0.96 -0.64
N ALA A 116 -10.12 -0.93 -0.53
CA ALA A 116 -9.36 0.33 -0.53
C ALA A 116 -9.51 1.07 -1.86
N VAL A 117 -9.47 0.35 -2.98
CA VAL A 117 -9.71 0.92 -4.33
C VAL A 117 -11.10 1.53 -4.44
N GLU A 118 -12.15 0.81 -4.01
CA GLU A 118 -13.51 1.33 -3.99
C GLU A 118 -13.60 2.63 -3.16
N LEU A 119 -12.98 2.65 -1.97
CA LEU A 119 -12.95 3.81 -1.09
C LEU A 119 -12.21 5.01 -1.71
N VAL A 120 -11.07 4.78 -2.37
CA VAL A 120 -10.35 5.82 -3.11
C VAL A 120 -11.26 6.42 -4.19
N LEU A 121 -11.91 5.57 -4.99
CA LEU A 121 -12.72 6.03 -6.12
C LEU A 121 -13.99 6.75 -5.67
N TRP A 122 -14.56 6.40 -4.51
CA TRP A 122 -15.67 7.15 -3.92
C TRP A 122 -15.26 8.52 -3.36
N ASN A 123 -13.97 8.75 -3.13
CA ASN A 123 -13.43 10.00 -2.60
C ASN A 123 -12.49 10.69 -3.60
N ASP A 124 -12.67 10.46 -4.90
CA ASP A 124 -11.82 11.01 -5.95
C ASP A 124 -11.88 12.56 -6.04
N ILE A 125 -12.87 13.19 -5.41
CA ILE A 125 -12.94 14.64 -5.22
C ILE A 125 -11.82 15.19 -4.33
N ALA A 126 -11.25 14.36 -3.44
CA ALA A 126 -10.17 14.74 -2.54
C ALA A 126 -8.78 14.70 -3.20
N VAL A 127 -8.71 14.33 -4.48
CA VAL A 127 -7.47 14.21 -5.23
C VAL A 127 -6.86 15.59 -5.46
N ASP A 128 -5.59 15.72 -5.09
CA ASP A 128 -4.76 16.86 -5.47
C ASP A 128 -4.22 16.65 -6.89
N GLY A 129 -4.75 17.45 -7.83
CA GLY A 129 -4.32 17.47 -9.22
C GLY A 129 -2.91 18.01 -9.42
N ALA A 130 -2.38 18.80 -8.50
CA ALA A 130 -1.07 19.43 -8.59
C ALA A 130 0.06 18.58 -8.01
N SER A 131 -0.26 17.56 -7.20
CA SER A 131 0.70 16.68 -6.54
C SER A 131 0.62 15.24 -7.04
N ALA A 132 1.75 14.54 -6.95
CA ALA A 132 1.80 13.08 -7.10
C ALA A 132 1.31 12.41 -5.80
N ARG A 133 1.89 12.76 -4.65
CA ARG A 133 1.43 12.25 -3.34
C ARG A 133 0.06 12.78 -2.99
N GLN A 134 -0.73 11.96 -2.29
CA GLN A 134 -2.13 12.25 -1.96
C GLN A 134 -2.40 12.15 -0.44
N PRO A 135 -1.79 13.00 0.40
CA PRO A 135 -1.90 12.90 1.87
C PRO A 135 -3.34 12.95 2.40
N ILE A 136 -4.21 13.79 1.83
CA ILE A 136 -5.62 13.87 2.24
C ILE A 136 -6.36 12.56 1.92
N LEU A 137 -6.09 11.98 0.76
CA LEU A 137 -6.69 10.71 0.36
C LEU A 137 -6.14 9.55 1.20
N ASN A 138 -4.83 9.55 1.50
CA ASN A 138 -4.21 8.61 2.41
C ASN A 138 -4.86 8.68 3.80
N ASP A 139 -5.11 9.88 4.33
CA ASP A 139 -5.78 10.07 5.62
C ASP A 139 -7.20 9.46 5.60
N ILE A 140 -7.98 9.71 4.54
CA ILE A 140 -9.31 9.09 4.36
C ILE A 140 -9.21 7.56 4.38
N LEU A 141 -8.27 6.97 3.63
CA LEU A 141 -8.09 5.52 3.61
C LEU A 141 -7.71 4.96 4.98
N ASN A 142 -6.82 5.65 5.67
CA ASN A 142 -6.22 5.15 6.91
C ASN A 142 -7.04 5.46 8.16
N ARG A 143 -8.02 6.37 8.08
CA ARG A 143 -8.96 6.68 9.17
C ARG A 143 -10.38 6.13 8.97
N THR A 144 -10.71 5.64 7.78
CA THR A 144 -11.98 4.94 7.56
C THR A 144 -11.90 3.53 8.18
N PRO A 145 -12.78 3.17 9.12
CA PRO A 145 -12.74 1.85 9.73
C PRO A 145 -12.97 0.74 8.69
N THR A 146 -12.09 -0.27 8.71
CA THR A 146 -12.15 -1.42 7.81
C THR A 146 -12.10 -2.73 8.59
N LYS A 147 -12.29 -3.87 7.93
CA LYS A 147 -11.94 -5.18 8.51
C LYS A 147 -10.51 -5.55 8.10
N CYS A 148 -9.78 -6.25 8.98
CA CYS A 148 -8.56 -6.97 8.61
C CYS A 148 -8.76 -8.48 8.77
N THR A 149 -7.81 -9.27 8.27
CA THR A 149 -7.85 -10.73 8.45
C THR A 149 -7.67 -11.07 9.93
N GLY A 150 -8.61 -11.79 10.50
CA GLY A 150 -8.56 -12.23 11.91
C GLY A 150 -9.28 -11.32 12.89
N ASP A 151 -9.69 -10.11 12.47
CA ASP A 151 -10.37 -9.15 13.34
C ASP A 151 -11.88 -9.28 13.25
N SER A 152 -12.55 -9.27 14.41
CA SER A 152 -14.02 -9.27 14.49
C SER A 152 -14.63 -7.88 14.32
N GLU A 153 -13.89 -6.83 14.64
CA GLU A 153 -14.38 -5.45 14.69
C GLU A 153 -13.81 -4.57 13.56
N LEU A 154 -14.50 -3.46 13.31
CA LEU A 154 -14.02 -2.45 12.38
C LEU A 154 -13.06 -1.52 13.11
N GLU A 155 -11.89 -1.34 12.55
CA GLU A 155 -10.84 -0.50 13.13
C GLU A 155 -10.16 0.31 12.03
N ARG A 156 -9.60 1.47 12.41
CA ARG A 156 -8.87 2.30 11.47
C ARG A 156 -7.53 1.66 11.14
N PRO A 157 -7.14 1.60 9.85
CA PRO A 157 -5.83 1.08 9.48
C PRO A 157 -4.64 1.75 10.17
N VAL A 158 -4.72 3.05 10.47
CA VAL A 158 -3.67 3.76 11.21
C VAL A 158 -3.53 3.26 12.65
N ASP A 159 -4.64 3.03 13.35
CA ASP A 159 -4.61 2.58 14.74
C ASP A 159 -3.97 1.17 14.83
N ARG A 160 -4.36 0.25 13.93
CA ARG A 160 -3.72 -1.07 13.80
C ARG A 160 -2.24 -1.01 13.48
N LEU A 161 -1.83 -0.06 12.64
CA LEU A 161 -0.43 0.12 12.28
C LEU A 161 0.37 0.49 13.52
N LEU A 162 -0.06 1.54 14.22
CA LEU A 162 0.63 2.03 15.41
C LEU A 162 0.70 0.94 16.49
N GLU A 163 -0.41 0.26 16.79
CA GLU A 163 -0.42 -0.83 17.77
C GLU A 163 0.55 -1.97 17.39
N LYS A 164 0.59 -2.38 16.11
CA LYS A 164 1.50 -3.45 15.68
C LYS A 164 2.96 -3.02 15.74
N LEU A 165 3.27 -1.76 15.46
CA LEU A 165 4.63 -1.24 15.50
C LEU A 165 5.13 -0.96 16.91
N GLU A 166 4.26 -0.58 17.86
CA GLU A 166 4.60 -0.48 19.29
C GLU A 166 5.03 -1.84 19.90
N ASN A 167 4.55 -2.94 19.31
CA ASN A 167 4.83 -4.30 19.75
C ASN A 167 5.94 -5.01 18.96
N LEU A 168 6.68 -4.30 18.09
CA LEU A 168 7.87 -4.81 17.40
C LEU A 168 9.11 -4.75 18.28
#